data_AF-A0A3B1B2L9-F1
#
_entry.id   AF-A0A3B1B2L9-F1
#
_cell.length_a   1.000
_cell.length_b   1.000
_cell.length_c   1.000
_cell.angle_alpha   90.00
_cell.angle_beta   90.00
_cell.angle_gamma   90.00
#
_symmetry.space_group_name_H-M   'P 1'
#
loop_
_entity.id
_entity.type
_entity.pdbx_description
1 polymer ?
#
loop_
_entity_poly.entity_id
_entity_poly.type
_entity_poly.pdbx_seq_one_letter_code
_entity_poly.pdbx_strand_id
1 'polypeptide(L)'
;MIFNLYITLLLLSLTGYMAITDRFWGEEWVKEIHEFFANYLLFSVALHVSDIIWVSVKSKVNLISAMFTGIKKFPSDNLDNHG
;
A
#
# COMPACT_ATOMS: atom_id res chain seq x y z
N MET A 1 -0.73 6.65 3.58
CA MET A 1 -1.41 5.74 2.63
C MET A 1 -1.43 4.27 3.05
N ILE A 2 -0.47 3.77 3.85
CA ILE A 2 -0.41 2.32 4.21
C ILE A 2 -1.70 1.77 4.86
N PHE A 3 -2.35 2.53 5.75
CA PHE A 3 -3.63 2.12 6.37
C PHE A 3 -4.75 1.92 5.35
N ASN A 4 -4.76 2.71 4.26
CA ASN A 4 -5.76 2.57 3.20
C ASN A 4 -5.63 1.20 2.53
N LEU A 5 -4.39 0.78 2.22
CA LEU A 5 -4.11 -0.52 1.62
C LEU A 5 -4.58 -1.68 2.51
N TYR A 6 -4.29 -1.62 3.81
CA TYR A 6 -4.73 -2.67 4.75
C TYR A 6 -6.25 -2.75 4.86
N ILE A 7 -6.95 -1.61 4.93
CA ILE A 7 -8.41 -1.59 5.00
C ILE A 7 -9.02 -2.17 3.72
N THR A 8 -8.54 -1.75 2.55
CA THR A 8 -9.03 -2.29 1.27
C THR A 8 -8.74 -3.76 1.09
N LEU A 9 -7.60 -4.24 1.57
CA LEU A 9 -7.23 -5.65 1.52
C LEU A 9 -8.14 -6.50 2.42
N LEU A 10 -8.47 -6.00 3.61
CA LEU A 10 -9.42 -6.67 4.51
C LEU A 10 -10.82 -6.74 3.89
N LEU A 11 -11.30 -5.66 3.28
CA LEU A 11 -12.60 -5.63 2.60
C LEU A 11 -12.63 -6.55 1.38
N LEU A 12 -11.56 -6.58 0.59
CA LEU A 12 -11.42 -7.50 -0.55
C LEU A 12 -11.42 -8.97 -0.09
N SER A 13 -10.74 -9.26 1.02
CA SER A 13 -10.68 -10.61 1.59
C SER A 13 -12.03 -11.04 2.17
N LEU A 14 -12.74 -10.12 2.86
CA LEU A 14 -14.07 -10.38 3.42
C LEU A 14 -15.09 -10.64 2.31
N THR A 15 -15.08 -9.83 1.26
CA THR A 15 -15.98 -9.99 0.09
C THR A 15 -15.65 -11.26 -0.71
N GLY A 16 -14.37 -11.62 -0.83
CA GLY A 16 -13.94 -12.88 -1.45
C GLY A 16 -14.37 -14.12 -0.63
N TYR A 17 -14.29 -14.03 0.70
CA TYR A 17 -14.80 -15.09 1.59
C TYR A 17 -16.32 -15.23 1.49
N MET A 18 -17.05 -14.10 1.43
CA MET A 18 -18.49 -14.10 1.20
C MET A 18 -18.84 -14.71 -0.16
N ALA A 19 -18.09 -14.41 -1.23
CA ALA A 19 -18.32 -14.96 -2.56
C ALA A 19 -18.21 -16.49 -2.63
N ILE A 20 -17.43 -17.10 -1.72
CA ILE A 20 -17.23 -18.55 -1.62
C ILE A 20 -18.23 -19.22 -0.66
N THR A 21 -18.94 -18.45 0.16
CA THR A 21 -19.89 -19.00 1.14
C THR A 21 -21.20 -19.39 0.47
N ASP A 22 -21.73 -20.59 0.71
CA ASP A 22 -22.98 -21.14 0.12
C ASP A 22 -24.20 -20.20 0.21
N ARG A 23 -24.25 -19.29 1.20
CA ARG A 23 -25.35 -18.31 1.37
C ARG A 23 -25.33 -17.18 0.34
N PHE A 24 -24.17 -16.85 -0.22
CA PHE A 24 -23.97 -15.74 -1.15
C PHE A 24 -23.34 -16.20 -2.47
N TRP A 25 -23.28 -17.52 -2.68
CA TRP A 25 -22.73 -18.14 -3.87
C TRP A 25 -23.61 -17.85 -5.09
N GLY A 26 -23.09 -17.06 -6.04
CA GLY A 26 -23.81 -16.67 -7.26
C GLY A 26 -24.59 -15.35 -7.16
N GLU A 27 -24.50 -14.63 -6.05
CA GLU A 27 -25.08 -13.29 -5.90
C GLU A 27 -24.24 -12.23 -6.65
N GLU A 28 -24.83 -11.57 -7.64
CA GLU A 28 -24.14 -10.58 -8.49
C GLU A 28 -23.58 -9.40 -7.69
N TRP A 29 -24.30 -8.94 -6.66
CA TRP A 29 -23.89 -7.79 -5.86
C TRP A 29 -22.59 -8.04 -5.08
N VAL A 30 -22.30 -9.28 -4.65
CA VAL A 30 -21.05 -9.61 -3.95
C VAL A 30 -19.88 -9.55 -4.92
N LYS A 31 -20.07 -10.06 -6.14
CA LYS A 31 -19.06 -10.02 -7.20
C LYS A 31 -18.74 -8.59 -7.61
N GLU A 32 -19.75 -7.74 -7.79
CA GLU A 32 -19.57 -6.34 -8.15
C GLU A 32 -18.80 -5.56 -7.06
N ILE A 33 -19.14 -5.78 -5.79
CA ILE A 33 -18.40 -5.18 -4.67
C ILE A 33 -16.94 -5.68 -4.64
N HIS A 34 -16.71 -6.97 -4.84
CA HIS A 34 -15.34 -7.53 -4.85
C HIS A 34 -14.51 -6.96 -6.01
N GLU A 35 -15.09 -6.87 -7.21
CA GLU A 35 -14.43 -6.29 -8.39
C GLU A 35 -14.14 -4.80 -8.20
N PHE A 36 -15.07 -4.05 -7.62
CA PHE A 36 -14.85 -2.64 -7.25
C PHE A 36 -13.68 -2.48 -6.28
N PHE A 37 -13.65 -3.27 -5.20
CA PHE A 37 -12.54 -3.22 -4.23
C PHE A 37 -11.22 -3.66 -4.85
N ALA A 38 -11.21 -4.60 -5.78
CA ALA A 38 -10.00 -5.02 -6.48
C ALA A 38 -9.40 -3.86 -7.32
N ASN A 39 -10.25 -3.18 -8.09
CA ASN A 39 -9.84 -2.00 -8.87
C ASN A 39 -9.41 -0.84 -7.98
N TYR A 40 -10.13 -0.60 -6.89
CA TYR A 40 -9.79 0.45 -5.94
C TYR A 40 -8.46 0.16 -5.21
N LEU A 41 -8.20 -1.11 -4.85
CA LEU A 41 -6.92 -1.53 -4.28
C LEU A 41 -5.78 -1.24 -5.27
N LEU A 42 -5.95 -1.58 -6.56
CA LEU A 42 -4.95 -1.30 -7.59
C LEU A 42 -4.67 0.20 -7.71
N PHE A 43 -5.72 1.03 -7.72
CA PHE A 43 -5.59 2.48 -7.73
C PHE A 43 -4.86 3.00 -6.47
N SER A 44 -5.20 2.49 -5.29
CA SER A 44 -4.55 2.88 -4.03
C SER A 44 -3.08 2.47 -3.99
N VAL A 45 -2.70 1.34 -4.60
CA VAL A 45 -1.30 0.92 -4.73
C VAL A 45 -0.55 1.89 -5.64
N ALA A 46 -1.14 2.27 -6.79
CA ALA A 46 -0.54 3.23 -7.69
C ALA A 46 -0.31 4.60 -7.00
N LEU A 47 -1.30 5.09 -6.25
CA LEU A 47 -1.16 6.30 -5.43
C LEU A 47 -0.08 6.15 -4.34
N HIS A 48 0.00 5.00 -3.69
CA HIS A 48 1.01 4.78 -2.65
C HIS A 48 2.44 4.80 -3.21
N VAL A 49 2.65 4.16 -4.36
CA VAL A 49 3.94 4.14 -5.04
C VAL A 49 4.30 5.53 -5.57
N SER A 50 3.35 6.26 -6.16
CA SER A 50 3.59 7.63 -6.64
C SER A 50 3.95 8.58 -5.50
N ASP A 51 3.29 8.47 -4.34
CA ASP A 51 3.64 9.23 -3.13
C ASP A 51 5.08 8.95 -2.69
N ILE A 52 5.49 7.68 -2.64
CA ILE A 52 6.85 7.30 -2.24
C ILE A 52 7.88 7.86 -3.24
N ILE A 53 7.62 7.75 -4.55
CA ILE A 53 8.51 8.28 -5.59
C ILE A 53 8.62 9.80 -5.46
N TRP A 54 7.49 10.49 -5.31
CA TRP A 54 7.46 11.95 -5.17
C TRP A 54 8.24 12.43 -3.94
N VAL A 55 8.02 11.79 -2.78
CA VAL A 55 8.73 12.13 -1.55
C VAL A 55 10.21 11.78 -1.65
N SER A 56 10.57 10.67 -2.31
CA SER A 56 11.96 10.26 -2.55
C SER A 56 12.71 11.27 -3.43
N VAL A 57 12.08 11.72 -4.53
CA VAL A 57 12.65 12.75 -5.42
C VAL A 57 12.78 14.08 -4.70
N LYS A 58 11.74 14.52 -3.97
CA LYS A 58 11.73 15.82 -3.29
C LYS A 58 12.69 15.88 -2.09
N SER A 59 12.81 14.78 -1.34
CA SER A 59 13.68 14.74 -0.15
C SER A 59 15.15 14.44 -0.48
N LYS A 60 15.48 13.91 -1.68
CA LYS A 60 16.82 13.35 -2.01
C LYS A 60 17.33 12.29 -1.02
N VAL A 61 16.45 11.78 -0.15
CA VAL A 61 16.75 10.70 0.80
C VAL A 61 16.02 9.46 0.33
N ASN A 62 16.75 8.36 0.20
CA ASN A 62 16.25 7.13 -0.39
C ASN A 62 15.31 6.40 0.60
N LEU A 63 14.05 6.83 0.68
CA LEU A 63 13.04 6.25 1.57
C LEU A 63 12.78 4.77 1.29
N ILE A 64 12.93 4.34 0.05
CA ILE A 64 12.83 2.93 -0.36
C ILE A 64 13.89 2.08 0.38
N SER A 65 15.11 2.61 0.51
CA SER A 65 16.16 1.94 1.29
C SER A 65 15.79 1.90 2.77
N ALA A 66 15.21 2.97 3.34
CA ALA A 66 14.77 3.00 4.73
C ALA A 66 13.64 2.01 5.04
N MET A 67 12.75 1.71 4.09
CA MET A 67 11.74 0.65 4.26
C MET A 67 12.36 -0.76 4.30
N PHE A 68 13.45 -1.01 3.57
CA PHE A 68 14.14 -2.31 3.54
C PHE A 68 15.18 -2.48 4.64
N THR A 69 15.92 -1.43 4.97
CA THR A 69 17.01 -1.48 5.96
C THR A 69 16.60 -1.03 7.35
N GLY A 70 15.42 -0.41 7.51
CA GLY A 70 14.96 0.16 8.78
C GLY A 70 15.75 1.38 9.25
N ILE A 71 16.79 1.79 8.52
CA ILE A 71 17.71 2.87 8.90
C ILE A 71 17.54 4.03 7.92
N LYS A 72 17.11 5.18 8.44
CA LYS A 72 17.00 6.43 7.68
C LYS A 72 18.33 7.18 7.73
N LYS A 73 19.17 7.04 6.70
CA LYS A 73 20.42 7.80 6.57
C LYS A 73 20.08 9.26 6.25
N PHE A 74 20.29 10.16 7.21
CA PHE A 74 20.22 11.60 6.97
C PHE A 74 21.55 12.09 6.38
N PRO A 75 21.56 13.06 5.45
CA PRO A 75 22.80 13.59 4.88
C PRO A 75 23.76 14.23 5.90
N SER A 76 23.31 14.52 7.13
CA SER A 76 24.11 15.13 8.20
C SER A 76 25.01 14.15 8.96
N ASP A 77 24.83 12.84 8.77
CA ASP A 77 25.56 11.75 9.46
C ASP A 77 26.98 11.51 8.88
N ASN A 78 27.44 12.43 8.04
CA ASN A 78 28.73 12.37 7.35
C ASN A 78 29.59 13.61 7.64
N LEU A 79 29.17 14.46 8.58
CA LEU A 79 29.90 15.66 9.02
C LEU A 79 30.54 15.48 10.40
N ASP A 80 30.32 14.34 11.06
CA ASP A 80 30.80 13.97 12.38
C ASP A 80 31.91 12.89 12.35
N ASN A 81 32.35 12.44 11.17
CA ASN A 81 33.45 11.48 11.01
C ASN A 81 34.83 12.10 10.71
N HIS A 82 34.97 13.42 10.80
CA HIS A 82 36.26 14.10 10.77
C HIS A 82 36.76 14.32 12.22
N GLY A 83 37.34 13.27 12.80
CA GLY A 83 38.16 13.32 14.02
C GLY A 83 39.59 12.92 13.70
#